data_AF-N1QVM9-F1
#
_entry.id   AF-N1QVM9-F1
#
_cell.length_a   1.000
_cell.length_b   1.000
_cell.length_c   1.000
_cell.angle_alpha   90.00
_cell.angle_beta   90.00
_cell.angle_gamma   90.00
#
_symmetry.space_group_name_H-M   'P 1'
#
loop_
_entity.id
_entity.type
_entity.pdbx_description
1 polymer ?
#
loop_
_entity_poly.entity_id
_entity_poly.type
_entity_poly.pdbx_seq_one_letter_code
_entity_poly.pdbx_strand_id
1 'polypeptide(L)'
;MDCRHGRALFARIWDTSVLMVLDPVSGHQRLVSSPYIHPVSFNAAPVSFSAAVLCAAQGCDHHGCQGGHFRLAVVTTNDVQEVTSGWLYSSETRVWSELTSVHHPNVRFTNLAAPSVLVGDALYFNLDGIIQCQLGTLCLSMLEKPIDGNGTLMATQDGLLGFAAVVDAAYLTLWSREAGPKGAMGWAKLRIIDLEALLPVGAMSLTLEFRRRVHALVISSIAEGTQIIFVIARAGSYMVDLESGRVRPVSSPYMSFYIPAMEAACAGQEQ
;
A
#
# COMPACT_ATOMS: atom_id res chain seq x y z
N MET A 1 4.26 -4.29 5.44
CA MET A 1 3.77 -2.90 5.45
C MET A 1 4.08 -2.26 4.13
N ASP A 2 5.35 -2.28 3.73
CA ASP A 2 5.76 -1.59 2.52
C ASP A 2 7.08 -2.15 1.97
N CYS A 3 7.27 -2.08 0.66
CA CYS A 3 8.50 -2.49 -0.03
C CYS A 3 8.70 -1.59 -1.24
N ARG A 4 9.81 -0.83 -1.26
CA ARG A 4 10.20 -0.01 -2.40
C ARG A 4 11.67 0.35 -2.38
N HIS A 5 12.23 0.71 -3.53
CA HIS A 5 13.62 1.15 -3.66
C HIS A 5 14.65 0.16 -3.09
N GLY A 6 14.41 -1.14 -3.29
CA GLY A 6 15.27 -2.21 -2.76
C GLY A 6 15.26 -2.30 -1.23
N ARG A 7 14.23 -1.80 -0.56
CA ARG A 7 14.07 -1.87 0.90
C ARG A 7 12.70 -2.40 1.25
N ALA A 8 12.65 -3.26 2.26
CA ALA A 8 11.40 -3.74 2.85
C ALA A 8 11.23 -3.15 4.25
N LEU A 9 10.02 -2.68 4.55
CA LEU A 9 9.66 -2.07 5.82
C LEU A 9 8.71 -2.98 6.60
N PHE A 10 9.09 -3.28 7.83
CA PHE A 10 8.35 -4.11 8.78
C PHE A 10 8.10 -3.34 10.08
N ALA A 11 6.93 -3.59 10.67
CA ALA A 11 6.64 -3.28 12.07
C ALA A 11 6.21 -4.58 12.73
N ARG A 12 6.40 -4.64 14.03
CA ARG A 12 5.86 -5.74 14.81
C ARG A 12 4.34 -5.57 14.90
N ILE A 13 3.61 -6.66 14.72
CA ILE A 13 2.15 -6.65 14.81
C ILE A 13 1.78 -6.18 16.22
N TRP A 14 0.90 -5.18 16.32
CA TRP A 14 0.46 -4.53 17.57
C TRP A 14 1.53 -3.73 18.32
N ASP A 15 2.74 -3.63 17.80
CA ASP A 15 3.85 -2.92 18.41
C ASP A 15 4.61 -2.12 17.34
N THR A 16 4.20 -0.87 17.19
CA THR A 16 4.79 0.08 16.25
C THR A 16 5.92 0.88 16.88
N SER A 17 6.39 0.52 18.09
CA SER A 17 7.47 1.23 18.77
C SER A 17 8.79 1.19 18.01
N VAL A 18 9.00 0.14 17.20
CA VAL A 18 10.19 -0.04 16.37
C VAL A 18 9.79 -0.42 14.95
N LEU A 19 10.37 0.31 13.99
CA LEU A 19 10.30 0.03 12.57
C LEU A 19 11.61 -0.59 12.10
N MET A 20 11.52 -1.69 11.35
CA MET A 20 12.66 -2.38 10.77
C MET A 20 12.70 -2.15 9.27
N VAL A 21 13.79 -1.53 8.80
CA VAL A 21 14.13 -1.44 7.39
C VAL A 21 15.13 -2.54 7.06
N LEU A 22 14.75 -3.43 6.15
CA LEU A 22 15.57 -4.53 5.67
C LEU A 22 16.00 -4.24 4.23
N ASP A 23 17.29 -4.41 3.95
CA ASP A 23 17.78 -4.66 2.60
C ASP A 23 17.69 -6.17 2.34
N PRO A 24 16.80 -6.60 1.42
CA PRO A 24 16.58 -8.02 1.19
C PRO A 24 17.72 -8.71 0.45
N VAL A 25 18.61 -7.97 -0.23
CA VAL A 25 19.74 -8.53 -0.98
C VAL A 25 20.93 -8.74 -0.05
N SER A 26 21.30 -7.70 0.71
CA SER A 26 22.43 -7.79 1.64
C SER A 26 22.06 -8.42 2.99
N GLY A 27 20.77 -8.51 3.30
CA GLY A 27 20.27 -8.92 4.62
C GLY A 27 20.47 -7.85 5.71
N HIS A 28 21.00 -6.67 5.36
CA HIS A 28 21.28 -5.62 6.32
C HIS A 28 19.97 -5.06 6.91
N GLN A 29 19.94 -4.92 8.24
CA GLN A 29 18.78 -4.45 8.98
C GLN A 29 19.10 -3.15 9.70
N ARG A 30 18.16 -2.21 9.65
CA ARG A 30 18.22 -0.97 10.42
C ARG A 30 16.92 -0.78 11.20
N LEU A 31 17.06 -0.69 12.51
CA LEU A 31 15.97 -0.41 13.43
C LEU A 31 15.85 1.10 13.64
N VAL A 32 14.62 1.58 13.61
CA VAL A 32 14.28 2.99 13.87
C VAL A 32 13.19 3.01 14.92
N SER A 33 13.46 3.67 16.04
CA SER A 33 12.43 3.93 17.05
C SER A 33 11.38 4.85 16.46
N SER A 34 10.13 4.44 16.53
CA SER A 34 8.98 5.25 16.13
C SER A 34 8.91 6.50 17.02
N PRO A 35 8.54 7.67 16.47
CA PRO A 35 8.34 8.88 17.27
C PRO A 35 7.08 8.74 18.12
N TYR A 36 6.24 7.75 17.82
CA TYR A 36 4.99 7.48 18.47
C TYR A 36 5.12 6.22 19.33
N ILE A 37 5.12 6.41 20.65
CA ILE A 37 5.14 5.34 21.64
C ILE A 37 3.71 5.22 22.17
N HIS A 38 3.04 4.13 21.83
CA HIS A 38 1.83 3.78 22.55
C HIS A 38 2.18 3.19 23.91
N PRO A 39 1.60 3.70 25.01
CA PRO A 39 1.49 2.89 26.20
C PRO A 39 0.58 1.70 25.86
N VAL A 40 1.17 0.51 25.84
CA VAL A 40 0.49 -0.77 25.63
C VAL A 40 -0.47 -0.98 26.80
N SER A 41 -1.65 -0.37 26.73
CA SER A 41 -2.72 -0.63 27.67
C SER A 41 -3.77 -1.48 26.96
N PHE A 42 -4.13 -2.60 27.56
CA PHE A 42 -5.14 -3.53 27.05
C PHE A 42 -6.53 -2.89 26.86
N ASN A 43 -6.71 -1.64 27.32
CA ASN A 43 -7.94 -0.85 27.24
C ASN A 43 -7.82 0.40 26.34
N ALA A 44 -6.67 0.66 25.70
CA ALA A 44 -6.57 1.74 24.72
C ALA A 44 -7.19 1.30 23.39
N ALA A 45 -7.93 2.22 22.77
CA ALA A 45 -8.56 2.00 21.49
C ALA A 45 -7.50 1.67 20.40
N PRO A 46 -7.82 0.82 19.41
CA PRO A 46 -6.87 0.41 18.39
C PRO A 46 -6.56 1.59 17.46
N VAL A 47 -5.39 2.21 17.66
CA VAL A 47 -4.86 3.19 16.72
C VAL A 47 -4.36 2.47 15.47
N SER A 48 -4.88 2.89 14.32
CA SER A 48 -4.36 2.41 13.05
C SER A 48 -3.04 3.10 12.73
N PHE A 49 -2.16 2.34 12.10
CA PHE A 49 -0.82 2.77 11.73
C PHE A 49 -0.53 2.29 10.31
N SER A 50 0.07 3.17 9.51
CA SER A 50 0.73 2.77 8.27
C SER A 50 2.04 3.53 8.12
N ALA A 51 2.98 2.91 7.40
CA ALA A 51 4.29 3.49 7.20
C ALA A 51 4.88 3.08 5.85
N ALA A 52 5.80 3.93 5.40
CA ALA A 52 6.36 3.93 4.06
C ALA A 52 7.86 4.22 4.13
N VAL A 53 8.70 3.42 3.47
CA VAL A 53 10.14 3.70 3.29
C VAL A 53 10.42 4.36 1.95
N LEU A 54 11.21 5.41 1.90
CA LEU A 54 11.59 6.11 0.67
C LEU A 54 13.11 6.19 0.55
N CYS A 55 13.65 6.16 -0.66
CA CYS A 55 15.04 6.53 -0.85
C CYS A 55 15.22 8.05 -0.59
N ALA A 56 16.35 8.44 0.01
CA ALA A 56 16.68 9.86 0.21
C ALA A 56 17.52 10.47 -0.94
N ALA A 57 17.98 9.65 -1.89
CA ALA A 57 18.79 10.12 -3.01
C ALA A 57 17.94 10.98 -3.96
N GLN A 58 18.39 12.22 -4.21
CA GLN A 58 17.73 13.11 -5.16
C GLN A 58 17.86 12.57 -6.58
N GLY A 59 16.76 12.52 -7.33
CA GLY A 59 16.76 12.06 -8.72
C GLY A 59 17.20 10.61 -8.91
N CYS A 60 17.12 9.76 -7.88
CA CYS A 60 17.37 8.32 -8.07
C CYS A 60 16.32 7.79 -9.06
N ASP A 61 16.75 7.04 -10.07
CA ASP A 61 15.87 6.30 -10.99
C ASP A 61 15.23 5.07 -10.34
N HIS A 62 15.42 4.92 -9.02
CA HIS A 62 14.75 3.94 -8.17
C HIS A 62 15.13 2.48 -8.43
N HIS A 63 16.03 2.22 -9.38
CA HIS A 63 16.62 0.93 -9.70
C HIS A 63 17.98 0.75 -9.00
N GLY A 64 17.96 0.52 -7.68
CA GLY A 64 19.17 0.09 -6.96
C GLY A 64 19.77 1.10 -5.98
N CYS A 65 18.95 1.93 -5.33
CA CYS A 65 19.44 2.81 -4.27
C CYS A 65 19.80 2.04 -2.96
N GLN A 66 20.36 0.82 -3.05
CA GLN A 66 20.73 -0.06 -1.92
C GLN A 66 21.82 0.60 -1.06
N GLY A 67 21.79 0.37 0.26
CA GLY A 67 22.79 0.89 1.21
C GLY A 67 22.78 2.41 1.49
N GLY A 68 22.15 3.24 0.65
CA GLY A 68 22.07 4.69 0.84
C GLY A 68 21.13 5.15 1.96
N HIS A 69 21.10 6.46 2.22
CA HIS A 69 20.13 7.07 3.12
C HIS A 69 18.69 6.85 2.63
N PHE A 70 17.78 6.66 3.57
CA PHE A 70 16.34 6.55 3.37
C PHE A 70 15.59 7.55 4.27
N ARG A 71 14.31 7.73 3.95
CA ARG A 71 13.31 8.41 4.76
C ARG A 71 12.20 7.43 5.14
N LEU A 72 11.54 7.65 6.28
CA LEU A 72 10.33 6.92 6.65
C LEU A 72 9.19 7.90 6.84
N ALA A 73 8.06 7.69 6.17
CA ALA A 73 6.83 8.38 6.52
C ALA A 73 5.97 7.45 7.36
N VAL A 74 5.43 7.97 8.45
CA VAL A 74 4.55 7.27 9.37
C VAL A 74 3.26 8.07 9.47
N VAL A 75 2.11 7.40 9.37
CA VAL A 75 0.80 7.98 9.63
C VAL A 75 0.05 7.14 10.66
N THR A 76 -0.60 7.81 11.59
CA THR A 76 -1.42 7.18 12.63
C THR A 76 -2.73 7.90 12.78
N THR A 77 -3.80 7.15 13.02
CA THR A 77 -5.10 7.76 13.27
C THR A 77 -5.62 7.35 14.65
N ASN A 78 -5.88 8.35 15.48
CA ASN A 78 -6.55 8.21 16.76
C ASN A 78 -8.07 8.23 16.52
N ASP A 79 -8.75 7.12 16.74
CA ASP A 79 -10.20 6.98 16.58
C ASP A 79 -11.00 7.80 17.60
N VAL A 80 -10.53 7.90 18.83
CA VAL A 80 -11.21 8.67 19.89
C VAL A 80 -11.18 10.16 19.59
N GLN A 81 -10.04 10.65 19.10
CA GLN A 81 -9.87 12.07 18.76
C GLN A 81 -10.26 12.38 17.32
N GLU A 82 -10.49 11.35 16.50
CA GLU A 82 -10.79 11.50 15.08
C GLU A 82 -9.71 12.34 14.36
N VAL A 83 -8.44 12.08 14.69
CA VAL A 83 -7.29 12.84 14.16
C VAL A 83 -6.28 11.88 13.56
N THR A 84 -5.85 12.18 12.33
CA THR A 84 -4.68 11.57 11.72
C THR A 84 -3.48 12.49 11.86
N SER A 85 -2.39 11.96 12.38
CA SER A 85 -1.09 12.61 12.51
C SER A 85 -0.04 11.85 11.71
N GLY A 86 1.06 12.52 11.37
CA GLY A 86 2.16 11.87 10.68
C GLY A 86 3.52 12.41 11.05
N TRP A 87 4.54 11.60 10.78
CA TRP A 87 5.94 11.94 11.01
C TRP A 87 6.81 11.48 9.85
N LEU A 88 7.86 12.25 9.56
CA LEU A 88 8.87 11.95 8.55
C LEU A 88 10.25 11.79 9.22
N TYR A 89 10.84 10.62 9.11
CA TYR A 89 12.20 10.34 9.55
C TYR A 89 13.19 10.56 8.42
N SER A 90 14.37 11.10 8.73
CA SER A 90 15.55 11.03 7.86
C SER A 90 16.63 10.16 8.50
N SER A 91 17.09 9.14 7.80
CA SER A 91 18.19 8.27 8.27
C SER A 91 19.57 8.95 8.23
N GLU A 92 19.68 10.06 7.50
CA GLU A 92 20.89 10.88 7.39
C GLU A 92 21.07 11.71 8.66
N THR A 93 20.07 12.51 9.02
CA THR A 93 20.10 13.35 10.21
C THR A 93 19.69 12.60 11.48
N ARG A 94 19.03 11.44 11.32
CA ARG A 94 18.43 10.63 12.40
C ARG A 94 17.36 11.37 13.19
N VAL A 95 16.68 12.32 12.54
CA VAL A 95 15.64 13.16 13.15
C VAL A 95 14.28 12.83 12.55
N TRP A 96 13.25 12.91 13.40
CA TRP A 96 11.85 12.93 13.00
C TRP A 96 11.35 14.37 12.88
N SER A 97 10.60 14.65 11.81
CA SER A 97 9.85 15.89 11.60
C SER A 97 8.37 15.56 11.68
N GLU A 98 7.60 16.42 12.35
CA GLU A 98 6.14 16.27 12.44
C GLU A 98 5.47 16.80 11.16
N LEU A 99 4.46 16.09 10.67
CA LEU A 99 3.56 16.58 9.61
C LEU A 99 2.35 17.26 10.23
N THR A 100 1.65 18.09 9.45
CA THR A 100 0.35 18.63 9.88
C THR A 100 -0.63 17.49 10.20
N SER A 101 -1.51 17.72 11.17
CA SER A 101 -2.59 16.79 11.47
C SER A 101 -3.85 17.11 10.67
N VAL A 102 -4.72 16.12 10.50
CA VAL A 102 -6.02 16.28 9.82
C VAL A 102 -7.13 15.63 10.64
N HIS A 103 -8.24 16.36 10.84
CA HIS A 103 -9.44 15.85 11.51
C HIS A 103 -10.29 15.01 10.56
N HIS A 104 -10.88 13.94 11.08
CA HIS A 104 -11.71 13.03 10.31
C HIS A 104 -12.81 12.34 11.12
N PRO A 105 -14.04 12.85 11.07
CA PRO A 105 -15.14 12.28 11.83
C PRO A 105 -15.69 10.98 11.22
N ASN A 106 -16.12 10.05 12.09
CA ASN A 106 -16.85 8.81 11.78
C ASN A 106 -16.06 7.62 11.21
N VAL A 107 -14.78 7.50 11.55
CA VAL A 107 -13.95 6.40 11.04
C VAL A 107 -13.86 5.21 12.00
N ARG A 108 -14.07 4.01 11.45
CA ARG A 108 -13.90 2.73 12.14
C ARG A 108 -12.94 1.85 11.34
N PHE A 109 -11.79 1.56 11.93
CA PHE A 109 -10.70 0.85 11.26
C PHE A 109 -11.05 -0.56 10.83
N THR A 110 -10.83 -0.83 9.55
CA THR A 110 -10.99 -2.18 8.96
C THR A 110 -9.72 -2.69 8.28
N ASN A 111 -8.78 -1.83 7.91
CA ASN A 111 -7.55 -2.21 7.20
C ASN A 111 -6.29 -1.90 8.01
N LEU A 112 -5.56 -2.95 8.39
CA LEU A 112 -4.21 -2.86 8.93
C LEU A 112 -3.20 -3.08 7.80
N ALA A 113 -2.20 -2.20 7.72
CA ALA A 113 -0.99 -2.40 6.91
C ALA A 113 -1.19 -2.52 5.38
N ALA A 114 -2.19 -1.85 4.80
CA ALA A 114 -2.27 -1.70 3.35
C ALA A 114 -1.04 -0.94 2.82
N PRO A 115 -0.43 -1.39 1.71
CA PRO A 115 0.74 -0.74 1.14
C PRO A 115 0.37 0.68 0.67
N SER A 116 1.29 1.63 0.87
CA SER A 116 1.14 2.99 0.37
C SER A 116 1.69 3.12 -1.04
N VAL A 117 1.21 4.14 -1.76
CA VAL A 117 1.63 4.44 -3.14
C VAL A 117 2.31 5.81 -3.18
N LEU A 118 3.37 5.93 -3.97
CA LEU A 118 4.03 7.19 -4.27
C LEU A 118 3.58 7.66 -5.66
N VAL A 119 3.00 8.86 -5.74
CA VAL A 119 2.64 9.50 -7.01
C VAL A 119 3.13 10.95 -6.97
N GLY A 120 3.98 11.32 -7.93
CA GLY A 120 4.68 12.60 -7.91
C GLY A 120 5.52 12.76 -6.63
N ASP A 121 5.24 13.79 -5.84
CA ASP A 121 5.94 14.08 -4.57
C ASP A 121 5.12 13.70 -3.31
N ALA A 122 4.01 12.97 -3.50
CA ALA A 122 3.07 12.65 -2.44
C ALA A 122 2.96 11.13 -2.22
N LEU A 123 2.97 10.75 -0.93
CA LEU A 123 2.62 9.40 -0.49
C LEU A 123 1.13 9.31 -0.19
N TYR A 124 0.51 8.22 -0.58
CA TYR A 124 -0.89 7.95 -0.35
C TYR A 124 -1.07 6.67 0.45
N PHE A 125 -1.74 6.77 1.59
CA PHE A 125 -2.02 5.64 2.48
C PHE A 125 -3.51 5.29 2.43
N ASN A 126 -3.80 4.00 2.24
CA ASN A 126 -5.16 3.49 2.24
C ASN A 126 -5.57 3.05 3.64
N LEU A 127 -6.11 3.98 4.41
CA LEU A 127 -6.73 3.69 5.71
C LEU A 127 -8.24 3.62 5.47
N ASP A 128 -9.08 4.20 6.33
CA ASP A 128 -10.52 4.26 6.04
C ASP A 128 -10.87 5.36 5.02
N GLY A 129 -10.09 6.44 5.00
CA GLY A 129 -9.94 7.37 3.88
C GLY A 129 -8.60 7.18 3.17
N ILE A 130 -8.35 7.99 2.14
CA ILE A 130 -7.03 8.05 1.51
C ILE A 130 -6.29 9.23 2.11
N ILE A 131 -5.24 8.94 2.90
CA ILE A 131 -4.39 9.98 3.48
C ILE A 131 -3.31 10.33 2.48
N GLN A 132 -3.29 11.59 2.06
CA GLN A 132 -2.23 12.15 1.24
C GLN A 132 -1.20 12.82 2.15
N CYS A 133 0.06 12.46 1.96
CA CYS A 133 1.22 12.94 2.68
C CYS A 133 2.14 13.64 1.68
N GLN A 134 2.12 14.98 1.68
CA GLN A 134 2.95 15.80 0.81
C GLN A 134 4.34 15.92 1.43
N LEU A 135 5.34 15.32 0.81
CA LEU A 135 6.68 15.20 1.41
C LEU A 135 7.45 16.52 1.44
N GLY A 136 7.24 17.38 0.43
CA GLY A 136 7.92 18.66 0.31
C GLY A 136 7.42 19.72 1.29
N THR A 137 6.11 19.72 1.58
CA THR A 137 5.49 20.72 2.46
C THR A 137 5.18 20.17 3.86
N LEU A 138 5.41 18.87 4.09
CA LEU A 138 5.08 18.18 5.34
C LEU A 138 3.60 18.32 5.73
N CYS A 139 2.72 18.35 4.72
CA CYS A 139 1.28 18.47 4.93
C CYS A 139 0.60 17.12 4.79
N LEU A 140 -0.35 16.84 5.70
CA LEU A 140 -1.36 15.81 5.51
C LEU A 140 -2.65 16.41 4.99
N SER A 141 -3.27 15.71 4.05
CA SER A 141 -4.63 15.97 3.59
C SER A 141 -5.37 14.65 3.39
N MET A 142 -6.67 14.75 3.16
CA MET A 142 -7.52 13.59 2.98
C MET A 142 -8.22 13.65 1.63
N LEU A 143 -8.32 12.48 1.01
CA LEU A 143 -9.10 12.26 -0.18
C LEU A 143 -10.18 11.21 0.13
N GLU A 144 -11.37 11.47 -0.38
CA GLU A 144 -12.45 10.48 -0.40
C GLU A 144 -12.07 9.31 -1.30
N LYS A 145 -12.50 8.11 -0.90
CA LYS A 145 -12.40 6.92 -1.74
C LYS A 145 -13.45 6.96 -2.85
N PRO A 146 -13.21 6.28 -3.99
CA PRO A 146 -14.23 6.17 -5.04
C PRO A 146 -15.43 5.31 -4.63
N ILE A 147 -15.24 4.41 -3.66
CA ILE A 147 -16.29 3.54 -3.10
C ILE A 147 -16.02 3.28 -1.61
N ASP A 148 -17.08 2.94 -0.88
CA ASP A 148 -16.98 2.43 0.47
C ASP A 148 -16.50 0.97 0.45
N GLY A 149 -15.52 0.64 1.29
CA GLY A 149 -15.06 -0.73 1.51
C GLY A 149 -13.59 -1.00 1.17
N ASN A 150 -13.27 -2.29 1.03
CA ASN A 150 -11.91 -2.76 0.83
C ASN A 150 -11.46 -2.60 -0.63
N GLY A 151 -10.29 -2.01 -0.78
CA GLY A 151 -9.58 -1.84 -2.04
C GLY A 151 -8.11 -1.60 -1.77
N THR A 152 -7.35 -1.31 -2.81
CA THR A 152 -5.94 -0.96 -2.70
C THR A 152 -5.62 0.22 -3.61
N LEU A 153 -4.63 1.02 -3.20
CA LEU A 153 -4.11 2.10 -4.01
C LEU A 153 -3.15 1.54 -5.07
N MET A 154 -3.03 2.26 -6.18
CA MET A 154 -2.02 1.99 -7.20
C MET A 154 -1.56 3.29 -7.85
N ALA A 155 -0.38 3.28 -8.47
CA ALA A 155 -0.02 4.27 -9.47
C ALA A 155 -0.54 3.80 -10.83
N THR A 156 -1.19 4.67 -11.59
CA THR A 156 -1.59 4.36 -12.97
C THR A 156 -0.38 4.42 -13.91
N GLN A 157 -0.53 3.90 -15.12
CA GLN A 157 0.51 3.98 -16.15
C GLN A 157 0.86 5.42 -16.53
N ASP A 158 -0.12 6.33 -16.40
CA ASP A 158 0.06 7.77 -16.64
C ASP A 158 0.67 8.51 -15.43
N GLY A 159 1.08 7.77 -14.39
CA GLY A 159 1.65 8.35 -13.17
C GLY A 159 0.61 9.06 -12.30
N LEU A 160 -0.68 8.73 -12.43
CA LEU A 160 -1.75 9.28 -11.61
C LEU A 160 -2.06 8.36 -10.42
N LEU A 161 -2.77 8.91 -9.42
CA LEU A 161 -3.27 8.12 -8.31
C LEU A 161 -4.43 7.26 -8.77
N GLY A 162 -4.31 5.94 -8.61
CA GLY A 162 -5.35 4.97 -8.90
C GLY A 162 -5.87 4.27 -7.65
N PHE A 163 -7.04 3.65 -7.79
CA PHE A 163 -7.65 2.80 -6.78
C PHE A 163 -8.22 1.55 -7.46
N ALA A 164 -8.14 0.41 -6.79
CA ALA A 164 -8.62 -0.87 -7.29
C ALA A 164 -9.41 -1.57 -6.21
N ALA A 165 -10.63 -2.00 -6.53
CA ALA A 165 -11.48 -2.71 -5.57
C ALA A 165 -12.40 -3.71 -6.26
N VAL A 166 -12.80 -4.74 -5.51
CA VAL A 166 -13.78 -5.72 -5.96
C VAL A 166 -15.18 -5.20 -5.66
N VAL A 167 -15.94 -4.95 -6.72
CA VAL A 167 -17.33 -4.49 -6.71
C VAL A 167 -18.23 -5.67 -7.07
N ASP A 168 -19.41 -5.71 -6.46
CA ASP A 168 -20.43 -6.74 -6.70
C ASP A 168 -19.91 -8.18 -6.56
N ALA A 169 -18.92 -8.38 -5.69
CA ALA A 169 -18.31 -9.66 -5.31
C ALA A 169 -17.51 -10.41 -6.40
N ALA A 170 -17.39 -9.87 -7.61
CA ALA A 170 -16.63 -10.50 -8.70
C ALA A 170 -15.93 -9.51 -9.64
N TYR A 171 -16.38 -8.26 -9.70
CA TYR A 171 -15.85 -7.30 -10.67
C TYR A 171 -14.75 -6.45 -10.06
N LEU A 172 -13.52 -6.64 -10.52
CA LEU A 172 -12.47 -5.69 -10.23
C LEU A 172 -12.72 -4.40 -11.01
N THR A 173 -12.99 -3.32 -10.30
CA THR A 173 -13.08 -1.99 -10.89
C THR A 173 -11.81 -1.22 -10.57
N LEU A 174 -11.26 -0.56 -11.59
CA LEU A 174 -10.11 0.32 -11.50
C LEU A 174 -10.56 1.77 -11.69
N TRP A 175 -10.04 2.66 -10.85
CA TRP A 175 -10.26 4.10 -10.95
C TRP A 175 -8.93 4.84 -11.07
N SER A 176 -8.98 6.01 -11.71
CA SER A 176 -7.92 7.03 -11.74
C SER A 176 -8.45 8.31 -11.13
N ARG A 177 -7.59 9.03 -10.42
CA ARG A 177 -7.87 10.37 -9.91
C ARG A 177 -7.37 11.40 -10.91
N GLU A 178 -8.29 12.04 -11.61
CA GLU A 178 -7.99 12.96 -12.70
C GLU A 178 -8.86 14.22 -12.65
N ALA A 179 -8.49 15.23 -13.44
CA ALA A 179 -9.26 16.46 -13.57
C ALA A 179 -10.47 16.21 -14.47
N GLY A 180 -11.67 16.47 -13.95
CA GLY A 180 -12.89 16.41 -14.75
C GLY A 180 -12.98 17.55 -15.77
N PRO A 181 -14.04 17.58 -16.61
CA PRO A 181 -14.20 18.59 -17.67
C PRO A 181 -14.21 20.04 -17.18
N LYS A 182 -14.53 20.25 -15.90
CA LYS A 182 -14.55 21.57 -15.24
C LYS A 182 -13.29 21.85 -14.41
N GLY A 183 -12.25 21.02 -14.53
CA GLY A 183 -10.97 21.15 -13.81
C GLY A 183 -10.98 20.63 -12.36
N ALA A 184 -12.14 20.26 -11.81
CA ALA A 184 -12.21 19.67 -10.47
C ALA A 184 -11.66 18.24 -10.47
N MET A 185 -10.78 17.93 -9.52
CA MET A 185 -10.22 16.58 -9.35
C MET A 185 -11.30 15.62 -8.84
N GLY A 186 -11.42 14.46 -9.47
CA GLY A 186 -12.36 13.42 -9.08
C GLY A 186 -11.90 12.02 -9.48
N TRP A 187 -12.66 11.01 -9.10
CA TRP A 187 -12.42 9.64 -9.50
C TRP A 187 -13.16 9.31 -10.79
N ALA A 188 -12.42 8.87 -11.80
CA ALA A 188 -12.96 8.33 -13.05
C ALA A 188 -12.76 6.82 -13.09
N LYS A 189 -13.79 6.07 -13.53
CA LYS A 189 -13.67 4.63 -13.77
C LYS A 189 -12.82 4.39 -15.01
N LEU A 190 -11.70 3.69 -14.85
CA LEU A 190 -10.81 3.32 -15.94
C LEU A 190 -11.25 2.03 -16.63
N ARG A 191 -11.48 0.97 -15.83
CA ARG A 191 -11.71 -0.38 -16.36
C ARG A 191 -12.50 -1.22 -15.36
N ILE A 192 -13.32 -2.13 -15.90
CA ILE A 192 -14.03 -3.15 -15.13
C ILE A 192 -13.61 -4.51 -15.68
N ILE A 193 -13.22 -5.42 -14.80
CA ILE A 193 -12.70 -6.74 -15.13
C ILE A 193 -13.50 -7.78 -14.35
N ASP A 194 -14.00 -8.79 -15.05
CA ASP A 194 -14.66 -9.93 -14.43
C ASP A 194 -13.63 -10.92 -13.89
N LEU A 195 -13.44 -10.96 -12.57
CA LEU A 195 -12.52 -11.93 -11.95
C LEU A 195 -13.06 -13.36 -12.01
N GLU A 196 -14.37 -13.56 -12.18
CA GLU A 196 -14.97 -14.89 -12.35
C GLU A 196 -14.50 -15.55 -13.63
N ALA A 197 -14.38 -14.76 -14.69
CA ALA A 197 -13.88 -15.22 -15.99
C ALA A 197 -12.36 -15.48 -15.99
N LEU A 198 -11.60 -14.83 -15.10
CA LEU A 198 -10.14 -14.97 -15.05
C LEU A 198 -9.67 -16.07 -14.10
N LEU A 199 -10.27 -16.17 -12.91
CA LEU A 199 -9.82 -17.08 -11.87
C LEU A 199 -10.20 -18.54 -12.19
N PRO A 200 -9.42 -19.53 -11.71
CA PRO A 200 -9.73 -20.93 -11.94
C PRO A 200 -11.12 -21.31 -11.41
N VAL A 201 -11.78 -22.25 -12.10
CA VAL A 201 -13.06 -22.81 -11.67
C VAL A 201 -12.95 -23.31 -10.23
N GLY A 202 -13.86 -22.86 -9.37
CA GLY A 202 -13.88 -23.20 -7.96
C GLY A 202 -13.10 -22.25 -7.05
N ALA A 203 -12.31 -21.30 -7.59
CA ALA A 203 -11.62 -20.27 -6.80
C ALA A 203 -12.60 -19.45 -5.94
N MET A 204 -13.84 -19.34 -6.42
CA MET A 204 -14.93 -18.57 -5.83
C MET A 204 -16.16 -19.45 -5.53
N SER A 205 -15.98 -20.72 -5.17
CA SER A 205 -17.04 -21.73 -4.97
C SER A 205 -17.95 -21.44 -3.75
N LEU A 206 -18.55 -20.26 -3.71
CA LEU A 206 -19.48 -19.73 -2.74
C LEU A 206 -20.64 -19.08 -3.50
N THR A 207 -21.85 -19.17 -2.94
CA THR A 207 -23.00 -18.45 -3.48
C THR A 207 -22.70 -16.94 -3.49
N LEU A 208 -23.24 -16.21 -4.48
CA LEU A 208 -22.99 -14.76 -4.63
C LEU A 208 -23.35 -13.99 -3.35
N GLU A 209 -24.48 -14.35 -2.72
CA GLU A 209 -24.92 -13.79 -1.44
C GLU A 209 -23.89 -14.00 -0.32
N PHE A 210 -23.28 -15.18 -0.25
CA PHE A 210 -22.25 -15.45 0.73
C PHE A 210 -20.95 -14.71 0.41
N ARG A 211 -20.56 -14.61 -0.88
CA ARG A 211 -19.39 -13.84 -1.32
C ARG A 211 -19.48 -12.37 -0.92
N ARG A 212 -20.65 -11.76 -1.09
CA ARG A 212 -20.94 -10.37 -0.69
C ARG A 212 -20.79 -10.15 0.81
N ARG A 213 -21.18 -11.13 1.63
CA ARG A 213 -21.11 -11.04 3.10
C ARG A 213 -19.70 -11.22 3.66
N VAL A 214 -18.87 -12.04 3.03
CA VAL A 214 -17.55 -12.41 3.59
C VAL A 214 -16.36 -11.75 2.89
N HIS A 215 -16.59 -10.84 1.94
CA HIS A 215 -15.54 -10.27 1.09
C HIS A 215 -14.61 -11.36 0.53
N ALA A 216 -15.22 -12.35 -0.15
CA ALA A 216 -14.53 -13.58 -0.57
C ALA A 216 -13.32 -13.36 -1.51
N LEU A 217 -13.18 -12.16 -2.08
CA LEU A 217 -12.00 -11.72 -2.81
C LEU A 217 -11.44 -10.43 -2.21
N VAL A 218 -10.14 -10.41 -2.00
CA VAL A 218 -9.40 -9.25 -1.52
C VAL A 218 -8.23 -8.98 -2.45
N ILE A 219 -8.09 -7.74 -2.91
CA ILE A 219 -6.88 -7.32 -3.61
C ILE A 219 -5.83 -7.00 -2.55
N SER A 220 -4.80 -7.82 -2.48
CA SER A 220 -3.74 -7.68 -1.47
C SER A 220 -2.69 -6.63 -1.87
N SER A 221 -2.39 -6.52 -3.17
CA SER A 221 -1.43 -5.54 -3.70
C SER A 221 -1.51 -5.46 -5.23
N ILE A 222 -0.87 -4.42 -5.76
CA ILE A 222 -0.63 -4.22 -7.19
C ILE A 222 0.88 -4.01 -7.35
N ALA A 223 1.49 -4.69 -8.31
CA ALA A 223 2.91 -4.54 -8.57
C ALA A 223 3.16 -3.21 -9.30
N GLU A 224 3.95 -2.35 -8.65
CA GLU A 224 4.27 -0.99 -9.12
C GLU A 224 4.81 -1.00 -10.55
N GLY A 225 4.30 -0.09 -11.40
CA GLY A 225 4.70 0.01 -12.80
C GLY A 225 4.21 -1.12 -13.71
N THR A 226 3.37 -2.04 -13.22
CA THR A 226 2.84 -3.16 -14.01
C THR A 226 1.31 -3.23 -13.92
N GLN A 227 0.71 -4.06 -14.77
CA GLN A 227 -0.72 -4.41 -14.69
C GLN A 227 -0.95 -5.71 -13.90
N ILE A 228 -0.02 -6.07 -13.01
CA ILE A 228 -0.07 -7.31 -12.23
C ILE A 228 -0.69 -7.02 -10.86
N ILE A 229 -1.72 -7.78 -10.51
CA ILE A 229 -2.39 -7.72 -9.21
C ILE A 229 -2.27 -9.05 -8.47
N PHE A 230 -2.41 -8.96 -7.15
CA PHE A 230 -2.46 -10.12 -6.28
C PHE A 230 -3.83 -10.23 -5.60
N VAL A 231 -4.54 -11.30 -5.96
CA VAL A 231 -5.90 -11.57 -5.49
C VAL A 231 -5.86 -12.71 -4.49
N ILE A 232 -6.33 -12.46 -3.27
CA ILE A 232 -6.59 -13.49 -2.28
C ILE A 232 -8.04 -13.92 -2.42
N ALA A 233 -8.25 -15.20 -2.71
CA ALA A 233 -9.55 -15.84 -2.74
C ALA A 233 -9.58 -17.04 -1.79
N ARG A 234 -10.76 -17.62 -1.59
CA ARG A 234 -10.93 -18.77 -0.67
C ARG A 234 -10.03 -19.96 -1.02
N ALA A 235 -9.86 -20.23 -2.31
CA ALA A 235 -9.05 -21.36 -2.78
C ALA A 235 -7.55 -21.11 -2.72
N GLY A 236 -7.10 -19.86 -2.53
CA GLY A 236 -5.69 -19.51 -2.50
C GLY A 236 -5.42 -18.09 -2.97
N SER A 237 -4.13 -17.77 -3.10
CA SER A 237 -3.66 -16.50 -3.66
C SER A 237 -3.29 -16.67 -5.12
N TYR A 238 -3.62 -15.68 -5.93
CA TYR A 238 -3.39 -15.66 -7.37
C TYR A 238 -2.68 -14.39 -7.78
N MET A 239 -1.69 -14.53 -8.66
CA MET A 239 -1.14 -13.43 -9.42
C MET A 239 -1.91 -13.35 -10.74
N VAL A 240 -2.45 -12.19 -11.05
CA VAL A 240 -3.25 -11.94 -12.26
C VAL A 240 -2.59 -10.82 -13.04
N ASP A 241 -2.24 -11.09 -14.29
CA ASP A 241 -1.86 -10.09 -15.26
C ASP A 241 -3.11 -9.56 -15.95
N LEU A 242 -3.46 -8.30 -15.69
CA LEU A 242 -4.67 -7.68 -16.23
C LEU A 242 -4.59 -7.35 -17.72
N GLU A 243 -3.38 -7.31 -18.30
CA GLU A 243 -3.18 -7.05 -19.72
C GLU A 243 -3.41 -8.33 -20.52
N SER A 244 -2.71 -9.40 -20.14
CA SER A 244 -2.81 -10.69 -20.85
C SER A 244 -3.96 -11.58 -20.37
N GLY A 245 -4.59 -11.25 -19.23
CA GLY A 245 -5.59 -12.09 -18.57
C GLY A 245 -5.03 -13.38 -17.95
N ARG A 246 -3.70 -13.53 -17.91
CA ARG A 246 -3.06 -14.74 -17.37
C ARG A 246 -3.16 -14.77 -15.85
N VAL A 247 -3.49 -15.95 -15.33
CA VAL A 247 -3.59 -16.22 -13.89
C VAL A 247 -2.65 -17.34 -13.51
N ARG A 248 -1.90 -17.15 -12.41
CA ARG A 248 -1.12 -18.22 -11.79
C ARG A 248 -1.32 -18.24 -10.27
N PRO A 249 -1.40 -19.43 -9.65
CA PRO A 249 -1.42 -19.53 -8.20
C PRO A 249 -0.06 -19.12 -7.61
N VAL A 250 -0.08 -18.53 -6.42
CA VAL A 250 1.12 -18.14 -5.67
C VAL A 250 0.98 -18.54 -4.20
N SER A 251 2.10 -18.89 -3.57
CA SER A 251 2.13 -19.28 -2.15
C SER A 251 2.00 -18.09 -1.20
N SER A 252 2.56 -16.93 -1.57
CA SER A 252 2.42 -15.69 -0.81
C SER A 252 2.56 -14.47 -1.73
N PRO A 253 1.58 -13.55 -1.75
CA PRO A 253 1.63 -12.34 -2.57
C PRO A 253 2.75 -11.37 -2.14
N TYR A 254 3.22 -11.47 -0.90
CA TYR A 254 4.36 -10.69 -0.40
C TYR A 254 5.71 -11.24 -0.86
N MET A 255 5.85 -12.57 -1.05
CA MET A 255 7.10 -13.20 -1.49
C MET A 255 7.40 -12.93 -2.97
N SER A 256 6.36 -12.73 -3.79
CA SER A 256 6.50 -12.52 -5.24
C SER A 256 7.14 -11.18 -5.65
N PHE A 257 7.26 -10.21 -4.74
CA PHE A 257 8.06 -9.01 -4.97
C PHE A 257 9.57 -9.27 -4.88
N TYR A 258 9.98 -10.36 -4.21
CA TYR A 258 11.39 -10.70 -3.97
C TYR A 258 12.00 -11.56 -5.07
N ILE A 259 11.18 -12.34 -5.79
CA ILE A 259 11.68 -13.32 -6.76
C ILE A 259 12.32 -12.65 -8.00
N PRO A 260 11.75 -11.59 -8.61
CA PRO A 260 12.40 -10.95 -9.77
C PRO A 260 13.71 -10.23 -9.41
N ALA A 261 13.81 -9.66 -8.20
CA ALA A 261 15.02 -9.00 -7.74
C ALA A 261 16.16 -9.98 -7.44
N MET A 262 15.83 -11.20 -6.99
CA MET A 262 16.79 -12.28 -6.76
C MET A 262 17.24 -12.93 -8.07
N GLU A 263 16.33 -13.20 -9.01
CA GLU A 263 16.67 -13.81 -10.30
C GLU A 263 17.54 -12.88 -11.16
N ALA A 264 17.29 -11.57 -11.14
CA ALA A 264 18.15 -10.59 -11.83
C ALA A 264 19.55 -10.47 -11.19
N ALA A 265 19.65 -10.60 -9.86
CA ALA A 265 20.93 -10.58 -9.15
C ALA A 265 21.76 -11.86 -9.42
N CYS A 266 21.11 -13.02 -9.55
CA CYS A 266 21.78 -14.27 -9.90
C CYS A 266 22.21 -14.31 -11.38
N ALA A 267 21.45 -13.73 -12.30
CA ALA A 267 21.80 -13.69 -13.72
C ALA A 267 23.00 -12.78 -14.05
N GLY A 268 23.37 -11.85 -13.15
CA GLY A 268 24.52 -10.96 -13.30
C GLY A 268 25.84 -11.52 -12.78
N GLN A 269 25.87 -12.74 -12.22
CA GLN A 269 27.09 -13.38 -11.70
C GLN A 269 27.67 -14.47 -12.63
N GLU A 270 27.10 -14.66 -13.82
CA GLU A 270 27.61 -15.61 -14.83
C GLU A 270 28.16 -14.90 -16.08
N GLN A 271 29.06 -13.93 -15.92
CA GLN A 271 29.91 -13.42 -17.02
C GLN A 271 31.34 -13.14 -16.54
#